data_AF-A0A1G2BPD8-F1
#
_entry.id   AF-A0A1G2BPD8-F1
#
_cell.length_a   1.000
_cell.length_b   1.000
_cell.length_c   1.000
_cell.angle_alpha   90.00
_cell.angle_beta   90.00
_cell.angle_gamma   90.00
#
_symmetry.space_group_name_H-M   'P 1'
#
loop_
_entity.id
_entity.type
_entity.pdbx_description
1 polymer ?
#
loop_
_entity_poly.entity_id
_entity_poly.type
_entity_poly.pdbx_seq_one_letter_code
_entity_poly.pdbx_strand_id
1 'polypeptide(L)'
;MPNFDQQNFQALIKKIEEAKKSGTVDLSTEEDLSIAVMNLISLEEHFFFTGEKTREAKYFDLMGEVREMRKNLLARLIDKHEGETWCITKHLLATTMRLIEVGTKLQTDGKKDEARQTFDQAYKMYALFWALRLKLIDTAGLKKTAESEKPWTLQDIVNKLVDCCDE
;
A
#
# COMPACT_ATOMS: atom_id res chain seq x y z
N MET A 1 13.97 -0.49 14.35
CA MET A 1 13.65 -1.19 13.09
C MET A 1 14.97 -1.50 12.40
N PRO A 2 15.30 -2.77 12.10
CA PRO A 2 16.58 -3.13 11.51
C PRO A 2 16.71 -2.47 10.14
N ASN A 3 17.90 -1.92 9.91
CA ASN A 3 18.27 -1.16 8.72
C ASN A 3 18.17 -2.10 7.50
N PHE A 4 17.13 -1.94 6.67
CA PHE A 4 17.05 -2.61 5.39
C PHE A 4 18.23 -2.11 4.56
N ASP A 5 19.27 -2.93 4.41
CA ASP A 5 20.52 -2.58 3.74
C ASP A 5 20.25 -2.00 2.34
N GLN A 6 20.87 -0.87 2.02
CA GLN A 6 20.73 -0.18 0.74
C GLN A 6 21.12 -1.08 -0.44
N GLN A 7 22.07 -2.01 -0.23
CA GLN A 7 22.42 -3.03 -1.23
C GLN A 7 21.29 -4.04 -1.47
N ASN A 8 20.61 -4.48 -0.42
CA ASN A 8 19.48 -5.41 -0.53
C ASN A 8 18.28 -4.79 -1.25
N PHE A 9 18.04 -3.48 -1.05
CA PHE A 9 16.98 -2.78 -1.76
C PHE A 9 17.31 -2.60 -3.25
N GLN A 10 18.56 -2.26 -3.60
CA GLN A 10 18.97 -2.18 -5.01
C GLN A 10 18.87 -3.53 -5.73
N ALA A 11 19.24 -4.62 -5.05
CA ALA A 11 19.06 -5.96 -5.58
C ALA A 11 17.58 -6.31 -5.82
N LEU A 12 16.68 -5.86 -4.93
CA LEU A 12 15.24 -6.03 -5.09
C LEU A 12 14.71 -5.27 -6.31
N ILE A 13 15.10 -4.00 -6.48
CA ILE A 13 14.73 -3.19 -7.66
C ILE A 13 15.17 -3.90 -8.94
N LYS A 14 16.40 -4.42 -8.97
CA LYS A 14 16.90 -5.14 -10.15
C LYS A 14 16.04 -6.37 -10.47
N LYS A 15 15.66 -7.16 -9.46
CA LYS A 15 14.77 -8.32 -9.63
C LYS A 15 13.38 -7.91 -10.11
N ILE A 16 12.84 -6.80 -9.62
CA ILE A 16 11.57 -6.24 -10.11
C ILE A 16 11.70 -5.90 -11.59
N GLU A 17 12.75 -5.20 -12.00
CA GLU A 17 12.98 -4.81 -13.40
C GLU A 17 13.21 -6.02 -14.33
N GLU A 18 13.88 -7.07 -13.83
CA GLU A 18 14.06 -8.33 -14.56
C GLU A 18 12.74 -9.09 -14.72
N ALA A 19 11.97 -9.23 -13.64
CA ALA A 19 10.64 -9.83 -13.67
C ALA A 19 9.70 -9.04 -14.59
N LYS A 20 9.81 -7.71 -14.59
CA LYS A 20 9.05 -6.82 -15.47
C LYS A 20 9.32 -7.08 -16.95
N LYS A 21 10.55 -7.46 -17.32
CA LYS A 21 10.93 -7.74 -18.71
C LYS A 21 10.57 -9.14 -19.18
N SER A 22 10.20 -10.04 -18.27
CA SER A 22 9.96 -11.45 -18.60
C SER A 22 8.65 -11.74 -19.37
N GLY A 23 7.75 -10.75 -19.49
CA GLY A 23 6.55 -10.82 -20.34
C GLY A 23 5.41 -11.71 -19.82
N THR A 24 5.51 -12.23 -18.60
CA THR A 24 4.48 -13.06 -17.96
C THR A 24 3.33 -12.26 -17.34
N VAL A 25 3.47 -10.93 -17.26
CA VAL A 25 2.51 -10.00 -16.65
C VAL A 25 2.37 -8.77 -17.56
N ASP A 26 1.14 -8.30 -17.80
CA ASP A 26 0.91 -7.02 -18.51
C ASP A 26 1.11 -5.85 -17.55
N LEU A 27 2.36 -5.44 -17.41
CA LEU A 27 2.78 -4.53 -16.35
C LEU A 27 2.34 -3.09 -16.58
N SER A 28 2.14 -2.69 -17.83
CA SER A 28 1.63 -1.36 -18.13
C SER A 28 0.21 -1.22 -17.61
N THR A 29 -0.65 -2.21 -17.90
CA THR A 29 -2.03 -2.22 -17.43
C THR A 29 -2.10 -2.34 -15.90
N GLU A 30 -1.21 -3.14 -15.29
CA GLU A 30 -1.19 -3.30 -13.84
C GLU A 30 -0.63 -2.07 -13.09
N GLU A 31 0.32 -1.36 -13.69
CA GLU A 31 0.79 -0.07 -13.17
C GLU A 31 -0.36 0.94 -13.14
N ASP A 32 -1.04 1.15 -14.26
CA ASP A 32 -2.21 2.03 -14.33
C ASP A 32 -3.31 1.62 -13.35
N LEU A 33 -3.56 0.31 -13.24
CA LEU A 33 -4.54 -0.23 -12.30
C LEU A 33 -4.13 0.02 -10.83
N SER A 34 -2.84 -0.07 -10.50
CA SER A 34 -2.34 0.24 -9.16
C SER A 34 -2.56 1.72 -8.80
N ILE A 35 -2.38 2.63 -9.77
CA ILE A 35 -2.66 4.07 -9.60
C ILE A 35 -4.17 4.31 -9.48
N ALA A 36 -5.00 3.61 -10.26
CA ALA A 36 -6.45 3.68 -10.11
C ALA A 36 -6.89 3.27 -8.70
N VAL A 37 -6.32 2.21 -8.13
CA VAL A 37 -6.58 1.80 -6.74
C VAL A 37 -6.14 2.86 -5.74
N MET A 38 -4.96 3.48 -5.91
CA MET A 38 -4.51 4.60 -5.06
C MET A 38 -5.56 5.74 -5.06
N ASN A 39 -6.02 6.13 -6.25
CA ASN A 39 -6.99 7.21 -6.40
C ASN A 39 -8.34 6.88 -5.76
N LEU A 40 -8.82 5.62 -5.84
CA LEU A 40 -10.04 5.20 -5.17
C LEU A 40 -9.92 5.25 -3.64
N ILE A 41 -8.76 4.84 -3.09
CA ILE A 41 -8.49 4.99 -1.65
C ILE A 41 -8.54 6.47 -1.23
N SER A 42 -7.92 7.36 -2.02
CA SER A 42 -7.99 8.80 -1.76
C SER A 42 -9.41 9.36 -1.87
N LEU A 43 -10.24 8.81 -2.76
CA LEU A 43 -11.63 9.22 -2.90
C LEU A 43 -12.49 8.76 -1.72
N GLU A 44 -12.26 7.55 -1.17
CA GLU A 44 -12.87 7.11 0.10
C GLU A 44 -12.58 8.12 1.22
N GLU A 45 -11.32 8.54 1.36
CA GLU A 45 -10.90 9.53 2.36
C GLU A 45 -11.56 10.90 2.14
N HIS A 46 -11.66 11.36 0.89
CA HIS A 46 -12.35 12.60 0.56
C HIS A 46 -13.84 12.56 0.92
N PHE A 47 -14.53 11.45 0.63
CA PHE A 47 -15.93 11.31 0.98
C PHE A 47 -16.14 11.22 2.48
N PHE A 48 -15.29 10.51 3.21
CA PHE A 48 -15.30 10.53 4.68
C PHE A 48 -15.22 11.95 5.24
N PHE A 49 -14.20 12.72 4.85
CA PHE A 49 -14.06 14.09 5.35
C PHE A 49 -15.20 15.01 4.91
N THR A 50 -15.73 14.82 3.70
CA THR A 50 -16.85 15.62 3.19
C THR A 50 -18.12 15.33 3.96
N GLY A 51 -18.44 14.06 4.21
CA GLY A 51 -19.58 13.65 5.04
C GLY A 51 -19.50 14.24 6.46
N GLU A 52 -18.33 14.18 7.08
CA GLU A 52 -18.11 14.77 8.42
C GLU A 52 -18.22 16.30 8.43
N LYS A 53 -17.68 16.98 7.41
CA LYS A 53 -17.73 18.46 7.31
C LYS A 53 -19.12 18.98 7.01
N THR A 54 -19.85 18.32 6.12
CA THR A 54 -21.17 18.76 5.64
C THR A 54 -22.31 18.21 6.48
N ARG A 55 -22.05 17.16 7.26
CA ARG A 55 -23.06 16.37 7.99
C ARG A 55 -24.09 15.71 7.06
N GLU A 56 -23.74 15.49 5.79
CA GLU A 56 -24.61 14.85 4.82
C GLU A 56 -24.26 13.37 4.66
N ALA A 57 -25.21 12.50 5.05
CA ALA A 57 -25.00 11.05 5.04
C ALA A 57 -24.73 10.46 3.65
N LYS A 58 -25.22 11.11 2.58
CA LYS A 58 -25.06 10.67 1.18
C LYS A 58 -23.59 10.46 0.77
N TYR A 59 -22.65 11.16 1.40
CA TYR A 59 -21.23 10.98 1.11
C TYR A 59 -20.69 9.65 1.63
N PHE A 60 -21.27 9.09 2.69
CA PHE A 60 -20.92 7.75 3.17
C PHE A 60 -21.46 6.65 2.24
N ASP A 61 -22.63 6.87 1.62
CA ASP A 61 -23.16 5.96 0.60
C ASP A 61 -22.25 5.94 -0.64
N LEU A 62 -21.84 7.13 -1.12
CA LEU A 62 -20.87 7.26 -2.22
C LEU A 62 -19.51 6.63 -1.89
N MET A 63 -19.05 6.76 -0.64
CA MET A 63 -17.85 6.07 -0.15
C MET A 63 -18.00 4.56 -0.24
N GLY A 64 -19.18 4.01 0.07
CA GLY A 64 -19.48 2.59 -0.10
C GLY A 64 -19.31 2.11 -1.55
N GLU A 65 -19.87 2.84 -2.52
CA GLU A 65 -19.74 2.53 -3.94
C GLU A 65 -18.27 2.55 -4.42
N VAL A 66 -17.51 3.56 -3.99
CA VAL A 66 -16.07 3.67 -4.31
C VAL A 66 -15.28 2.52 -3.69
N ARG A 67 -15.59 2.15 -2.45
CA ARG A 67 -14.94 1.04 -1.75
C ARG A 67 -15.16 -0.29 -2.45
N GLU A 68 -16.37 -0.55 -2.95
CA GLU A 68 -16.66 -1.75 -3.74
C GLU A 68 -15.92 -1.75 -5.08
N MET A 69 -15.86 -0.60 -5.77
CA MET A 69 -15.04 -0.47 -6.97
C MET A 69 -13.56 -0.73 -6.68
N ARG A 70 -13.01 -0.19 -5.58
CA ARG A 70 -11.64 -0.43 -5.15
C ARG A 70 -11.40 -1.91 -4.88
N LYS A 71 -12.29 -2.59 -4.16
CA LYS A 71 -12.20 -4.04 -3.89
C LYS A 71 -12.16 -4.83 -5.20
N ASN A 72 -13.01 -4.49 -6.17
CA ASN A 72 -13.04 -5.17 -7.47
C ASN A 72 -11.75 -4.97 -8.27
N LEU A 73 -11.19 -3.76 -8.27
CA LEU A 73 -9.92 -3.48 -8.96
C LEU A 73 -8.71 -4.08 -8.24
N LEU A 74 -8.69 -4.07 -6.91
CA LEU A 74 -7.62 -4.68 -6.12
C LEU A 74 -7.57 -6.21 -6.31
N ALA A 75 -8.73 -6.86 -6.48
CA ALA A 75 -8.81 -8.29 -6.79
C ALA A 75 -8.22 -8.69 -8.14
N ARG A 76 -8.04 -7.72 -9.05
CA ARG A 76 -7.36 -7.95 -10.32
C ARG A 76 -5.84 -7.83 -10.19
N LEU A 77 -5.35 -7.18 -9.12
CA LEU A 77 -3.92 -7.07 -8.81
C LEU A 77 -3.45 -8.23 -7.93
N ILE A 78 -4.22 -8.63 -6.92
CA ILE A 78 -3.81 -9.63 -5.92
C ILE A 78 -4.96 -10.59 -5.61
N ASP A 79 -4.61 -11.87 -5.46
CA ASP A 79 -5.55 -12.93 -5.11
C ASP A 79 -6.13 -12.71 -3.70
N LYS A 80 -7.45 -12.83 -3.58
CA LYS A 80 -8.21 -12.66 -2.33
C LYS A 80 -7.85 -13.69 -1.26
N HIS A 81 -7.28 -14.84 -1.64
CA HIS A 81 -6.92 -15.90 -0.69
C HIS A 81 -5.66 -15.61 0.14
N GLU A 82 -4.93 -14.53 -0.18
CA GLU A 82 -3.76 -14.09 0.58
C GLU A 82 -4.14 -12.89 1.47
N GLY A 83 -4.92 -13.12 2.53
CA GLY A 83 -5.52 -12.05 3.36
C GLY A 83 -4.53 -10.99 3.86
N GLU A 84 -3.34 -11.40 4.33
CA GLU A 84 -2.27 -10.46 4.73
C GLU A 84 -1.73 -9.66 3.52
N THR A 85 -1.54 -10.31 2.36
CA THR A 85 -1.05 -9.66 1.13
C THR A 85 -2.03 -8.61 0.61
N TRP A 86 -3.34 -8.87 0.71
CA TRP A 86 -4.41 -7.94 0.31
C TRP A 86 -4.33 -6.62 1.07
N CYS A 87 -4.34 -6.69 2.41
CA CYS A 87 -4.27 -5.53 3.28
C CYS A 87 -2.94 -4.79 3.14
N ILE A 88 -1.82 -5.51 3.14
CA ILE A 88 -0.48 -4.91 2.97
C ILE A 88 -0.41 -4.15 1.65
N THR A 89 -0.99 -4.68 0.58
CA THR A 89 -0.99 -4.03 -0.74
C THR A 89 -1.78 -2.74 -0.75
N LYS A 90 -3.00 -2.76 -0.21
CA LYS A 90 -3.81 -1.54 -0.03
C LYS A 90 -3.02 -0.48 0.73
N HIS A 91 -2.38 -0.84 1.85
CA HIS A 91 -1.63 0.09 2.69
C HIS A 91 -0.36 0.61 2.03
N LEU A 92 0.37 -0.22 1.28
CA LEU A 92 1.54 0.22 0.51
C LEU A 92 1.15 1.23 -0.57
N LEU A 93 0.10 0.94 -1.35
CA LEU A 93 -0.40 1.84 -2.39
C LEU A 93 -0.88 3.18 -1.78
N ALA A 94 -1.66 3.13 -0.70
CA ALA A 94 -2.13 4.33 0.00
C ALA A 94 -0.95 5.17 0.54
N THR A 95 0.06 4.52 1.13
CA THR A 95 1.24 5.18 1.67
C THR A 95 2.07 5.83 0.56
N THR A 96 2.28 5.13 -0.57
CA THR A 96 2.95 5.70 -1.75
C THR A 96 2.26 6.98 -2.20
N MET A 97 0.95 6.95 -2.42
CA MET A 97 0.21 8.13 -2.87
C MET A 97 0.32 9.29 -1.87
N ARG A 98 0.18 9.02 -0.58
CA ARG A 98 0.24 10.05 0.46
C ARG A 98 1.63 10.69 0.55
N LEU A 99 2.70 9.90 0.40
CA LEU A 99 4.07 10.41 0.35
C LEU A 99 4.33 11.24 -0.92
N ILE A 100 3.79 10.85 -2.08
CA ILE A 100 3.87 11.67 -3.30
C ILE A 100 3.24 13.05 -3.06
N GLU A 101 2.05 13.09 -2.47
CA GLU A 101 1.35 14.34 -2.16
C GLU A 101 2.15 15.23 -1.18
N VAL A 102 2.71 14.64 -0.12
CA VAL A 102 3.57 15.38 0.84
C VAL A 102 4.83 15.89 0.15
N GLY A 103 5.50 15.07 -0.65
CA GLY A 103 6.70 15.45 -1.40
C GLY A 103 6.43 16.60 -2.36
N THR A 104 5.29 16.57 -3.08
CA THR A 104 4.88 17.67 -3.96
C THR A 104 4.64 18.97 -3.20
N LYS A 105 4.03 18.93 -2.00
CA LYS A 105 3.88 20.11 -1.15
C LYS A 105 5.22 20.69 -0.70
N LEU A 106 6.13 19.84 -0.22
CA LEU A 106 7.49 20.25 0.15
C LEU A 106 8.24 20.88 -1.03
N GLN A 107 8.06 20.31 -2.24
CA GLN A 107 8.64 20.84 -3.47
C GLN A 107 8.10 22.23 -3.79
N THR A 108 6.78 22.44 -3.68
CA THR A 108 6.12 23.74 -3.87
C THR A 108 6.60 24.77 -2.84
N ASP A 109 6.84 24.34 -1.60
CA ASP A 109 7.35 25.18 -0.51
C ASP A 109 8.87 25.48 -0.63
N GLY A 110 9.53 25.00 -1.69
CA GLY A 110 10.96 25.21 -1.93
C GLY A 110 11.90 24.29 -1.14
N LYS A 111 11.36 23.37 -0.34
CA LYS A 111 12.12 22.41 0.50
C LYS A 111 12.57 21.19 -0.31
N LYS A 112 13.41 21.44 -1.32
CA LYS A 112 13.78 20.43 -2.34
C LYS A 112 14.44 19.17 -1.77
N ASP A 113 15.28 19.30 -0.75
CA ASP A 113 15.96 18.14 -0.15
C ASP A 113 14.98 17.24 0.62
N GLU A 114 14.07 17.82 1.40
CA GLU A 114 13.01 17.09 2.11
C GLU A 114 12.03 16.44 1.12
N ALA A 115 11.66 17.17 0.05
CA ALA A 115 10.83 16.64 -1.03
C ALA A 115 11.47 15.41 -1.68
N ARG A 116 12.75 15.49 -2.03
CA ARG A 116 13.51 14.37 -2.61
C ARG A 116 13.53 13.16 -1.69
N GLN A 117 13.82 13.35 -0.41
CA GLN A 117 13.79 12.27 0.58
C GLN A 117 12.40 11.62 0.68
N THR A 118 11.34 12.42 0.61
CA THR A 118 9.95 11.95 0.65
C THR A 118 9.60 11.15 -0.61
N PHE A 119 10.03 11.60 -1.79
CA PHE A 119 9.86 10.86 -3.04
C PHE A 119 10.63 9.53 -3.04
N ASP A 120 11.84 9.50 -2.48
CA ASP A 120 12.61 8.26 -2.33
C ASP A 120 11.87 7.25 -1.44
N GLN A 121 11.21 7.71 -0.37
CA GLN A 121 10.35 6.87 0.47
C GLN A 121 9.10 6.39 -0.28
N ALA A 122 8.45 7.26 -1.07
CA ALA A 122 7.29 6.88 -1.88
C ALA A 122 7.65 5.78 -2.88
N TYR A 123 8.79 5.94 -3.56
CA TYR A 123 9.34 4.95 -4.49
C TYR A 123 9.65 3.63 -3.78
N LYS A 124 10.20 3.69 -2.56
CA LYS A 124 10.44 2.50 -1.75
C LYS A 124 9.16 1.73 -1.41
N MET A 125 8.08 2.43 -1.02
CA MET A 125 6.80 1.77 -0.73
C MET A 125 6.19 1.14 -2.00
N TYR A 126 6.32 1.81 -3.15
CA TYR A 126 5.82 1.30 -4.41
C TYR A 126 6.61 0.08 -4.91
N ALA A 127 7.93 0.09 -4.72
CA ALA A 127 8.76 -1.07 -5.01
C ALA A 127 8.41 -2.29 -4.14
N LEU A 128 8.06 -2.09 -2.86
CA LEU A 128 7.59 -3.17 -2.00
C LEU A 128 6.25 -3.75 -2.47
N PHE A 129 5.35 -2.89 -2.97
CA PHE A 129 4.12 -3.36 -3.63
C PHE A 129 4.44 -4.28 -4.81
N TRP A 130 5.33 -3.86 -5.72
CA TRP A 130 5.74 -4.69 -6.86
C TRP A 130 6.42 -5.98 -6.43
N ALA A 131 7.23 -5.95 -5.37
CA ALA A 131 7.86 -7.14 -4.82
C ALA A 131 6.82 -8.17 -4.35
N LEU A 132 5.74 -7.72 -3.69
CA LEU A 132 4.62 -8.59 -3.29
C LEU A 132 3.85 -9.10 -4.50
N ARG A 133 3.45 -8.19 -5.40
CA ARG A 133 2.69 -8.51 -6.61
C ARG A 133 3.40 -9.56 -7.48
N LEU A 134 4.72 -9.45 -7.60
CA LEU A 134 5.58 -10.37 -8.37
C LEU A 134 6.05 -11.58 -7.55
N LYS A 135 5.57 -11.74 -6.31
CA LYS A 135 5.93 -12.84 -5.39
C LYS A 135 7.45 -12.98 -5.18
N LEU A 136 8.17 -11.86 -5.20
CA LEU A 136 9.63 -11.79 -5.01
C LEU A 136 10.02 -11.77 -3.53
N ILE A 137 9.06 -11.50 -2.64
CA ILE A 137 9.21 -11.60 -1.19
C ILE A 137 8.17 -12.56 -0.63
N ASP A 138 8.62 -13.46 0.24
CA ASP A 138 7.75 -14.42 0.92
C ASP A 138 7.17 -13.78 2.20
N THR A 139 5.86 -13.56 2.22
CA THR A 139 5.15 -13.05 3.40
C THR A 139 5.05 -14.10 4.52
N ALA A 140 5.25 -15.40 4.22
CA ALA A 140 5.27 -16.45 5.24
C ALA A 140 6.43 -16.31 6.24
N GLY A 141 7.50 -15.60 5.86
CA GLY A 141 8.61 -15.26 6.76
C GLY A 141 8.26 -14.22 7.84
N LEU A 142 7.21 -13.41 7.64
CA LEU A 142 6.73 -12.43 8.64
C LEU A 142 5.94 -13.10 9.77
N LYS A 143 5.30 -14.24 9.48
CA LYS A 143 4.55 -15.05 10.47
C LYS A 143 5.43 -15.65 11.57
N LYS A 144 6.70 -15.97 11.28
CA LYS A 144 7.59 -16.65 12.25
C LYS A 144 8.00 -15.84 13.48
N THR A 145 7.66 -14.55 13.52
CA THR A 145 7.94 -13.69 14.68
C THR A 145 6.83 -13.71 15.73
N ALA A 146 5.72 -14.44 15.48
CA ALA A 146 4.54 -14.47 16.35
C ALA A 146 4.40 -15.74 17.21
N GLU A 147 5.30 -16.72 17.08
CA GLU A 147 5.17 -18.05 17.71
C GLU A 147 6.11 -18.24 18.92
N SER A 148 6.12 -17.30 19.88
CA SER A 148 6.65 -17.59 21.22
C SER A 148 5.62 -17.21 22.29
N GLU A 149 4.97 -18.24 22.84
CA GLU A 149 3.88 -18.17 23.81
C GLU A 149 4.25 -17.42 25.10
N LYS A 150 3.68 -16.22 25.29
CA LYS A 150 3.62 -15.50 26.57
C LYS A 150 2.29 -14.72 26.68
N PRO A 151 1.81 -14.40 27.90
CA PRO A 151 0.52 -13.74 28.12
C PRO A 151 0.41 -12.41 27.35
N TRP A 152 -0.80 -12.11 26.88
CA TRP A 152 -1.05 -11.11 25.84
C TRP A 152 -0.50 -9.74 26.20
N THR A 153 0.34 -9.22 25.30
CA THR A 153 0.94 -7.90 25.36
C THR A 153 0.05 -6.87 24.65
N LEU A 154 0.29 -5.57 24.88
CA LEU A 154 -0.36 -4.49 24.14
C LEU A 154 -0.19 -4.64 22.62
N GLN A 155 0.91 -5.26 22.19
CA GLN A 155 1.17 -5.61 20.79
C GLN A 155 0.18 -6.66 20.26
N ASP A 156 -0.23 -7.63 21.07
CA ASP A 156 -1.21 -8.67 20.67
C ASP A 156 -2.62 -8.09 20.50
N ILE A 157 -2.96 -7.09 21.33
CA ILE A 157 -4.21 -6.33 21.21
C ILE A 157 -4.19 -5.45 19.95
N VAL A 158 -3.05 -4.81 19.66
CA VAL A 158 -2.86 -4.02 18.43
C VAL A 158 -2.89 -4.92 17.19
N ASN A 159 -2.25 -6.08 17.20
CA ASN A 159 -2.27 -7.02 16.07
C ASN A 159 -3.69 -7.53 15.77
N LYS A 160 -4.54 -7.70 16.80
CA LYS A 160 -5.95 -8.08 16.65
C LYS A 160 -6.85 -6.92 16.21
N LEU A 161 -6.51 -5.67 16.56
CA LEU A 161 -7.17 -4.45 16.05
C LEU A 161 -6.74 -4.11 14.61
N VAL A 162 -5.59 -4.65 14.16
CA VAL A 162 -5.05 -4.51 12.80
C VAL A 162 -5.48 -5.68 11.90
N ASP A 163 -6.36 -6.56 12.38
CA ASP A 163 -7.04 -7.57 11.57
C ASP A 163 -8.16 -6.92 10.73
N CYS A 164 -7.77 -6.02 9.83
CA CYS A 164 -8.63 -5.39 8.84
C CYS A 164 -8.95 -6.36 7.67
N CYS A 165 -8.77 -7.67 7.86
CA CYS A 165 -8.74 -8.66 6.77
C CYS A 165 -10.13 -9.10 6.27
N ASP A 166 -11.22 -8.63 6.89
CA ASP A 166 -12.60 -8.83 6.44
C ASP A 166 -13.24 -7.49 6.00
N GLU A 167 -12.85 -6.99 4.81
CA GLU A 167 -13.50 -5.85 4.14
C GLU A 167 -14.37 -6.24 2.93
#